data_AF-A0A524A5T3-F1
#
_entry.id   AF-A0A524A5T3-F1
#
_cell.length_a   1.000
_cell.length_b   1.000
_cell.length_c   1.000
_cell.angle_alpha   90.00
_cell.angle_beta   90.00
_cell.angle_gamma   90.00
#
_symmetry.space_group_name_H-M   'P 1'
#
loop_
_entity.id
_entity.type
_entity.pdbx_description
1 polymer ?
#
loop_
_entity_poly.entity_id
_entity_poly.type
_entity_poly.pdbx_seq_one_letter_code
_entity_poly.pdbx_strand_id
1 'polypeptide(L)'
;MKPRLFTLFVLIVSLGLLLTSAGAAQRPKLPDANGPISVPSTALRQGSGPCLPRHGETEGRGPANTNAAHQPAWNVELVGQIGGPTYAVAVQGNYAYIGVGPRLVVLDVSNPARPSVAGQTIVLPGLVRDVYAAGDYAYVAAGEAGLRVV
;
A
#
# COMPACT_ATOMS: atom_id res chain seq x y z
N MET A 1 39.13 32.51 12.59
CA MET A 1 39.51 31.13 12.18
C MET A 1 38.31 30.49 11.47
N LYS A 2 38.57 29.77 10.37
CA LYS A 2 37.70 29.62 9.18
C LYS A 2 36.58 28.56 9.31
N PRO A 3 35.35 28.85 8.85
CA PRO A 3 34.36 27.86 8.46
C PRO A 3 34.27 27.79 6.92
N ARG A 4 35.00 26.87 6.27
CA ARG A 4 34.96 26.71 4.78
C ARG A 4 35.13 25.27 4.29
N LEU A 5 34.66 24.28 5.05
CA LEU A 5 34.70 22.88 4.58
C LEU A 5 33.33 22.30 4.21
N PHE A 6 32.24 22.81 4.80
CA PHE A 6 30.89 22.29 4.54
C PHE A 6 30.29 22.73 3.20
N THR A 7 30.59 23.94 2.73
CA THR A 7 30.02 24.47 1.48
C THR A 7 30.63 23.85 0.22
N LEU A 8 31.85 23.30 0.28
CA LEU A 8 32.51 22.68 -0.87
C LEU A 8 32.00 21.25 -1.13
N PHE A 9 31.54 20.54 -0.09
CA PHE A 9 31.00 19.18 -0.22
C PHE A 9 29.64 19.14 -0.92
N VAL A 10 28.80 20.17 -0.74
CA VAL A 10 27.49 20.27 -1.39
C VAL A 10 27.63 20.49 -2.91
N LEU A 11 28.71 21.13 -3.37
CA LEU A 11 28.90 21.43 -4.79
C LEU A 11 29.38 20.22 -5.62
N ILE A 12 30.00 19.21 -4.99
CA ILE A 12 30.50 18.01 -5.68
C ILE A 12 29.35 17.02 -5.96
N VAL A 13 28.32 16.97 -5.11
CA VAL A 13 27.19 16.03 -5.28
C VAL A 13 26.24 16.46 -6.41
N SER A 14 26.16 17.75 -6.74
CA SER A 14 25.24 18.24 -7.78
C SER A 14 25.79 18.18 -9.21
N LEU A 15 27.09 17.93 -9.43
CA LEU A 15 27.68 17.94 -10.79
C LEU A 15 27.82 16.53 -11.42
N GLY A 16 27.55 15.45 -10.67
CA GLY A 16 27.77 14.08 -11.11
C GLY A 16 26.56 13.32 -11.69
N LEU A 17 25.35 13.91 -11.72
CA LEU A 17 24.14 13.23 -12.17
C LEU A 17 23.60 13.79 -13.50
N LEU A 18 24.48 13.90 -14.49
CA LEU A 18 24.12 14.05 -15.89
C LEU A 18 25.01 13.10 -16.71
N LEU A 19 24.39 12.28 -17.54
CA LEU A 19 24.93 11.27 -18.46
C LEU A 19 25.06 9.83 -17.91
N THR A 20 24.06 9.01 -18.24
CA THR A 20 24.17 7.67 -18.86
C THR A 20 22.74 7.21 -19.17
N SER A 21 22.16 7.61 -20.32
CA SER A 21 22.13 6.89 -21.60
C SER A 21 21.62 5.45 -21.46
N ALA A 22 20.36 5.19 -21.78
CA ALA A 22 19.87 4.82 -23.12
C ALA A 22 19.96 3.31 -23.42
N GLY A 23 18.81 2.72 -23.74
CA GLY A 23 18.72 1.52 -24.59
C GLY A 23 18.20 0.26 -23.91
N ALA A 24 16.92 -0.05 -24.12
CA ALA A 24 16.51 -1.21 -24.93
C ALA A 24 14.98 -1.37 -24.89
N ALA A 25 14.40 -1.43 -26.08
CA ALA A 25 12.99 -1.57 -26.36
C ALA A 25 12.68 -3.02 -26.76
N GLN A 26 11.62 -3.61 -26.19
CA GLN A 26 10.97 -4.76 -26.82
C GLN A 26 9.45 -4.59 -26.90
N ARG A 27 8.99 -4.80 -28.14
CA ARG A 27 7.66 -4.64 -28.77
C ARG A 27 6.43 -5.18 -28.02
N PRO A 28 5.23 -4.63 -28.33
CA PRO A 28 3.95 -5.12 -27.84
C PRO A 28 3.47 -6.37 -28.60
N LYS A 29 2.69 -7.22 -27.93
CA LYS A 29 1.92 -8.30 -28.55
C LYS A 29 0.43 -8.09 -28.19
N LEU A 30 -0.41 -8.01 -29.21
CA LEU A 30 -1.86 -7.85 -29.18
C LEU A 30 -2.45 -8.71 -30.33
N PRO A 31 -3.76 -9.00 -30.37
CA PRO A 31 -4.59 -9.88 -29.53
C PRO A 31 -4.85 -11.22 -30.28
N ASP A 32 -5.68 -12.16 -29.80
CA ASP A 32 -7.09 -12.27 -30.24
C ASP A 32 -7.93 -13.29 -29.46
N ALA A 33 -9.19 -12.89 -29.25
CA ALA A 33 -10.47 -13.64 -29.34
C ALA A 33 -10.70 -14.93 -28.53
N ASN A 34 -11.77 -14.89 -27.70
CA ASN A 34 -12.79 -15.92 -27.41
C ASN A 34 -13.34 -15.65 -25.99
N GLY A 35 -14.40 -14.86 -25.75
CA GLY A 35 -15.80 -15.10 -26.10
C GLY A 35 -16.61 -15.25 -24.77
N PRO A 36 -17.74 -14.54 -24.57
CA PRO A 36 -18.48 -14.57 -23.30
C PRO A 36 -19.36 -15.82 -23.18
N ILE A 37 -19.26 -16.55 -22.07
CA ILE A 37 -20.20 -17.63 -21.73
C ILE A 37 -21.42 -17.00 -21.05
N SER A 38 -22.47 -16.80 -21.84
CA SER A 38 -23.82 -16.54 -21.36
C SER A 38 -24.42 -17.80 -20.75
N VAL A 39 -24.91 -17.72 -19.52
CA VAL A 39 -25.89 -18.68 -18.97
C VAL A 39 -27.14 -17.92 -18.52
N PRO A 40 -28.32 -18.18 -19.11
CA PRO A 40 -29.56 -17.59 -18.66
C PRO A 40 -30.13 -18.39 -17.48
N SER A 41 -30.31 -17.76 -16.33
CA SER A 41 -31.09 -18.33 -15.22
C SER A 41 -32.39 -17.55 -15.06
N THR A 42 -33.38 -17.95 -15.87
CA THR A 42 -34.78 -17.59 -15.71
C THR A 42 -35.44 -18.62 -14.79
N ALA A 43 -35.86 -18.20 -13.59
CA ALA A 43 -36.97 -18.81 -12.82
C ALA A 43 -37.28 -17.90 -11.61
N LEU A 44 -38.30 -17.04 -11.71
CA LEU A 44 -39.63 -17.25 -11.11
C LEU A 44 -39.64 -17.41 -9.58
N ARG A 45 -39.99 -16.31 -8.87
CA ARG A 45 -40.92 -16.40 -7.74
C ARG A 45 -41.72 -15.12 -7.56
N GLN A 46 -43.03 -15.32 -7.59
CA GLN A 46 -44.10 -14.36 -7.35
C GLN A 46 -44.04 -13.78 -5.92
N GLY A 47 -44.50 -12.54 -5.77
CA GLY A 47 -44.61 -11.86 -4.48
C GLY A 47 -45.37 -10.54 -4.59
N SER A 48 -46.61 -10.62 -5.06
CA SER A 48 -47.62 -9.56 -5.03
C SER A 48 -48.05 -9.22 -3.60
N GLY A 49 -47.96 -7.95 -3.22
CA GLY A 49 -48.57 -7.39 -2.00
C GLY A 49 -48.82 -5.87 -2.20
N PRO A 50 -50.06 -5.37 -2.03
CA PRO A 50 -50.45 -4.04 -2.44
C PRO A 50 -50.05 -2.92 -1.47
N CYS A 51 -49.75 -1.76 -2.05
CA CYS A 51 -49.50 -0.49 -1.39
C CYS A 51 -50.75 -0.01 -0.61
N LEU A 52 -50.58 0.30 0.67
CA LEU A 52 -51.53 1.12 1.43
C LEU A 52 -51.03 2.57 1.47
N PRO A 53 -51.85 3.59 1.18
CA PRO A 53 -51.52 4.96 1.51
C PRO A 53 -51.98 5.23 2.95
N ARG A 54 -51.06 5.66 3.81
CA ARG A 54 -51.40 6.11 5.17
C ARG A 54 -50.93 7.55 5.34
N HIS A 55 -51.93 8.43 5.33
CA HIS A 55 -52.04 9.75 5.97
C HIS A 55 -50.85 10.72 5.91
N GLY A 56 -51.14 11.88 5.32
CA GLY A 56 -50.31 13.06 5.47
C GLY A 56 -50.42 13.63 6.88
N GLU A 57 -49.27 14.00 7.43
CA GLU A 57 -49.14 15.04 8.45
C GLU A 57 -47.94 15.90 8.02
N THR A 58 -48.27 17.07 7.49
CA THR A 58 -47.38 18.22 7.43
C THR A 58 -47.21 18.75 8.85
N GLU A 59 -45.97 18.90 9.33
CA GLU A 59 -45.52 20.05 10.14
C GLU A 59 -44.09 19.84 10.64
N GLY A 60 -43.32 20.93 10.68
CA GLY A 60 -42.01 20.95 11.33
C GLY A 60 -40.82 21.26 10.43
N ARG A 61 -40.87 22.38 9.70
CA ARG A 61 -39.69 23.02 9.09
C ARG A 61 -38.81 23.60 10.22
N GLY A 62 -38.01 22.76 10.86
CA GLY A 62 -36.85 23.21 11.64
C GLY A 62 -35.69 23.53 10.69
N PRO A 63 -34.88 24.58 10.93
CA PRO A 63 -33.71 24.85 10.11
C PRO A 63 -32.77 23.65 10.17
N ALA A 64 -32.41 23.17 8.98
CA ALA A 64 -31.47 22.09 8.74
C ALA A 64 -30.22 22.24 9.63
N ASN A 65 -30.02 21.30 10.55
CA ASN A 65 -28.69 21.01 11.06
C ASN A 65 -27.96 20.16 10.01
N THR A 66 -27.62 20.76 8.86
CA THR A 66 -26.78 20.13 7.82
C THR A 66 -25.34 19.89 8.25
N ASN A 67 -25.03 20.02 9.54
CA ASN A 67 -23.76 19.60 10.13
C ASN A 67 -23.73 18.10 10.48
N ALA A 68 -24.58 17.27 9.87
CA ALA A 68 -24.25 15.88 9.64
C ALA A 68 -23.19 15.83 8.54
N ALA A 69 -21.97 16.25 8.91
CA ALA A 69 -20.77 16.05 8.14
C ALA A 69 -20.78 14.59 7.69
N HIS A 70 -20.82 14.42 6.37
CA HIS A 70 -20.63 13.15 5.70
C HIS A 70 -19.29 12.60 6.20
N GLN A 71 -19.30 11.67 7.16
CA GLN A 71 -18.08 11.01 7.56
C GLN A 71 -17.59 10.25 6.32
N PRO A 72 -16.32 10.42 5.89
CA PRO A 72 -15.81 9.62 4.79
C PRO A 72 -15.94 8.15 5.19
N ALA A 73 -16.81 7.44 4.50
CA ALA A 73 -16.94 6.00 4.66
C ALA A 73 -15.66 5.39 4.08
N TRP A 74 -14.72 5.03 4.95
CA TRP A 74 -13.52 4.31 4.54
C TRP A 74 -13.92 2.91 4.09
N ASN A 75 -13.94 2.68 2.79
CA ASN A 75 -14.08 1.33 2.24
C ASN A 75 -12.73 0.63 2.37
N VAL A 76 -12.57 -0.17 3.43
CA VAL A 76 -11.36 -0.96 3.68
C VAL A 76 -11.54 -2.34 3.05
N GLU A 77 -10.72 -2.66 2.06
CA GLU A 77 -10.72 -3.96 1.38
C GLU A 77 -9.41 -4.71 1.65
N LEU A 78 -9.52 -6.01 1.94
CA LEU A 78 -8.37 -6.89 2.06
C LEU A 78 -7.83 -7.20 0.66
N VAL A 79 -6.71 -6.57 0.29
CA VAL A 79 -6.07 -6.79 -1.01
C VAL A 79 -5.09 -7.97 -1.01
N GLY A 80 -4.51 -8.28 0.14
CA GLY A 80 -3.60 -9.41 0.28
C GLY A 80 -3.09 -9.57 1.71
N GLN A 81 -2.59 -10.76 2.01
CA GLN A 81 -1.97 -11.10 3.28
C GLN A 81 -0.64 -11.78 3.01
N ILE A 82 0.42 -11.28 3.65
CA ILE A 82 1.76 -11.88 3.57
C ILE A 82 2.30 -12.03 4.99
N GLY A 83 2.76 -13.23 5.33
CA GLY A 83 3.46 -13.52 6.58
C GLY A 83 2.56 -14.04 7.71
N GLY A 84 3.15 -14.03 8.91
CA GLY A 84 2.55 -14.48 10.18
C GLY A 84 2.66 -13.39 11.26
N PRO A 85 3.02 -13.70 12.52
CA PRO A 85 3.13 -12.69 13.57
C PRO A 85 4.13 -11.61 13.17
N THR A 86 3.62 -10.40 13.00
CA THR A 86 4.34 -9.25 12.49
C THR A 86 4.36 -8.18 13.57
N TYR A 87 5.55 -7.70 13.92
CA TYR A 87 5.73 -6.73 15.00
C TYR A 87 6.04 -5.33 14.50
N ALA A 88 6.60 -5.22 13.29
CA ALA A 88 7.07 -3.96 12.74
C ALA A 88 6.83 -3.89 11.24
N VAL A 89 6.45 -2.71 10.77
CA VAL A 89 6.33 -2.37 9.36
C VAL A 89 6.86 -0.96 9.14
N ALA A 90 7.67 -0.77 8.11
CA ALA A 90 8.11 0.53 7.62
C ALA A 90 7.87 0.60 6.12
N VAL A 91 7.56 1.79 5.60
CA VAL A 91 7.33 2.00 4.16
C VAL A 91 8.22 3.13 3.68
N GLN A 92 8.91 2.90 2.56
CA GLN A 92 9.73 3.90 1.90
C GLN A 92 9.52 3.80 0.39
N GLY A 93 8.95 4.86 -0.19
CA GLY A 93 8.60 4.85 -1.61
C GLY A 93 7.65 3.70 -1.95
N ASN A 94 8.07 2.85 -2.88
CA ASN A 94 7.29 1.69 -3.35
C ASN A 94 7.61 0.40 -2.59
N TYR A 95 8.40 0.46 -1.52
CA TYR A 95 8.79 -0.73 -0.76
C TYR A 95 8.27 -0.69 0.67
N ALA A 96 7.76 -1.83 1.13
CA ALA A 96 7.37 -2.06 2.51
C ALA A 96 8.31 -3.09 3.15
N TYR A 97 8.86 -2.76 4.30
CA TYR A 97 9.78 -3.58 5.08
C TYR A 97 9.00 -4.13 6.27
N ILE A 98 8.89 -5.44 6.36
CA ILE A 98 8.00 -6.13 7.29
C ILE A 98 8.81 -7.11 8.13
N GLY A 99 8.73 -6.96 9.45
CA GLY A 99 9.33 -7.89 10.41
C GLY A 99 8.44 -9.10 10.65
N VAL A 100 8.67 -10.19 9.93
CA VAL A 100 7.93 -11.46 10.08
C VAL A 100 8.73 -12.40 10.97
N GLY A 101 8.41 -12.42 12.28
CA GLY A 101 9.16 -13.17 13.28
C GLY A 101 10.65 -12.75 13.31
N PRO A 102 11.61 -13.66 13.06
CA PRO A 102 13.04 -13.34 13.00
C PRO A 102 13.54 -12.94 11.60
N ARG A 103 12.65 -12.69 10.63
CA ARG A 103 13.05 -12.31 9.26
C ARG A 103 12.54 -10.92 8.93
N LEU A 104 13.32 -10.17 8.17
CA LEU A 104 12.85 -8.98 7.48
C LEU A 104 12.43 -9.40 6.06
N VAL A 105 11.20 -9.08 5.69
CA VAL A 105 10.64 -9.30 4.35
C VAL A 105 10.45 -7.94 3.70
N VAL A 106 10.96 -7.77 2.49
CA VAL A 106 10.77 -6.56 1.68
C VAL A 106 9.72 -6.87 0.63
N LEU A 107 8.66 -6.08 0.60
CA LEU A 107 7.60 -6.13 -0.39
C LEU A 107 7.72 -4.96 -1.34
N ASP A 108 7.56 -5.24 -2.64
CA ASP A 108 7.21 -4.23 -3.62
C ASP A 108 5.70 -3.99 -3.57
N VAL A 109 5.32 -2.76 -3.21
CA VAL A 109 3.94 -2.25 -3.10
C VAL A 109 3.65 -1.19 -4.17
N SER A 110 4.44 -1.12 -5.24
CA SER A 110 4.22 -0.22 -6.38
C SER A 110 2.85 -0.40 -7.04
N ASN A 111 2.33 -1.63 -7.05
CA ASN A 111 0.95 -1.92 -7.38
C ASN A 111 0.18 -2.33 -6.12
N PRO A 112 -0.61 -1.42 -5.53
CA PRO A 112 -1.38 -1.71 -4.32
C PRO A 112 -2.33 -2.89 -4.47
N ALA A 113 -2.86 -3.14 -5.68
CA ALA A 113 -3.77 -4.25 -5.95
C ALA A 113 -3.08 -5.62 -5.95
N ARG A 114 -1.74 -5.64 -6.11
CA ARG A 114 -0.94 -6.85 -6.26
C ARG A 114 0.46 -6.68 -5.67
N PRO A 115 0.60 -6.58 -4.33
CA PRO A 115 1.91 -6.53 -3.69
C PRO A 115 2.69 -7.83 -3.93
N SER A 116 4.02 -7.73 -4.01
CA SER A 116 4.89 -8.90 -4.27
C SER A 116 6.13 -8.88 -3.38
N VAL A 117 6.71 -10.05 -3.10
CA VAL A 117 7.94 -10.14 -2.28
C VAL A 117 9.14 -9.77 -3.14
N ALA A 118 9.77 -8.64 -2.84
CA ALA A 118 11.01 -8.19 -3.48
C ALA A 118 12.24 -8.91 -2.92
N GLY A 119 12.22 -9.24 -1.63
CA GLY A 119 13.33 -9.94 -0.98
C GLY A 119 13.03 -10.33 0.46
N GLN A 120 13.93 -11.11 1.06
CA GLN A 120 13.88 -11.46 2.48
C GLN A 120 15.29 -11.70 3.02
N THR A 121 15.51 -11.37 4.28
CA THR A 121 16.78 -11.66 4.95
C THR A 121 16.86 -13.14 5.34
N ILE A 122 18.08 -13.57 5.66
CA ILE A 122 18.28 -14.77 6.48
C ILE A 122 17.59 -14.62 7.84
N VAL A 123 17.44 -15.73 8.56
CA VAL A 123 16.96 -15.72 9.94
C VAL A 123 17.92 -14.90 10.79
N LEU A 124 17.42 -13.80 11.36
CA LEU A 124 18.16 -12.97 12.29
C LEU A 124 18.23 -13.68 13.65
N PRO A 125 19.30 -13.45 14.43
CA PRO A 125 19.48 -14.05 15.75
C PRO A 125 18.52 -13.49 16.82
N GLY A 126 17.46 -12.80 16.42
CA GLY A 126 16.43 -12.24 17.30
C GLY A 126 15.17 -11.91 16.50
N LEU A 127 14.05 -11.73 17.21
CA LEU A 127 12.81 -11.32 16.58
C LEU A 127 12.90 -9.85 16.18
N VAL A 128 12.43 -9.53 14.98
CA VAL A 128 12.30 -8.13 14.55
C VAL A 128 11.27 -7.46 15.47
N ARG A 129 11.71 -6.39 16.13
CA ARG A 129 10.89 -5.59 17.05
C ARG A 129 10.51 -4.25 16.43
N ASP A 130 11.41 -3.67 15.66
CA ASP A 130 11.20 -2.40 14.98
C ASP A 130 12.03 -2.34 13.68
N VAL A 131 11.58 -1.53 12.73
CA VAL A 131 12.23 -1.31 11.43
C VAL A 131 12.12 0.17 11.07
N TYR A 132 13.23 0.76 10.65
CA TYR A 132 13.28 2.10 10.08
C TYR A 132 13.99 2.05 8.73
N ALA A 133 13.37 2.57 7.67
CA ALA A 133 13.93 2.59 6.33
C ALA A 133 14.38 4.00 5.96
N ALA A 134 15.63 4.16 5.50
CA ALA A 134 16.18 5.45 5.09
C ALA A 134 17.25 5.28 3.99
N GLY A 135 17.03 5.97 2.87
CA GLY A 135 17.86 5.82 1.67
C GLY A 135 17.77 4.39 1.14
N ASP A 136 18.93 3.78 0.91
CA ASP A 136 19.04 2.40 0.44
C ASP A 136 19.16 1.38 1.59
N TYR A 137 18.99 1.83 2.84
CA TYR A 137 19.22 1.00 4.03
C TYR A 137 17.95 0.85 4.89
N ALA A 138 17.83 -0.31 5.53
CA ALA A 138 16.88 -0.57 6.59
C ALA A 138 17.60 -0.88 7.91
N TYR A 139 17.21 -0.17 8.96
CA TYR A 139 17.67 -0.31 10.33
C TYR A 139 16.68 -1.20 11.09
N VAL A 140 17.11 -2.39 11.48
CA VAL A 140 16.26 -3.43 12.07
C VAL A 140 16.68 -3.66 13.51
N ALA A 141 15.79 -3.37 14.45
CA ALA A 141 15.99 -3.72 15.86
C ALA A 141 15.57 -5.18 16.09
N ALA A 142 16.52 -6.06 16.37
CA ALA A 142 16.30 -7.50 16.53
C ALA A 142 16.33 -7.94 18.01
N GLY A 143 15.69 -7.17 18.90
CA GLY A 143 15.66 -7.45 20.34
C GLY A 143 17.07 -7.55 20.94
N GLU A 144 17.33 -8.61 21.70
CA GLU A 144 18.64 -8.88 22.34
C GLU A 144 19.80 -9.01 21.36
N ALA A 145 19.52 -9.29 20.07
CA ALA A 145 20.55 -9.33 19.05
C ALA A 145 21.07 -7.93 18.66
N GLY A 146 20.42 -6.86 19.10
CA GLY A 146 20.77 -5.47 18.81
C GLY A 146 20.28 -4.99 17.44
N LEU A 147 20.95 -3.96 16.92
CA LEU A 147 20.63 -3.33 15.63
C LEU A 147 21.29 -4.07 14.47
N ARG A 148 20.60 -4.16 13.33
CA ARG A 148 21.13 -4.61 12.04
C ARG A 148 20.86 -3.56 10.98
N VAL A 149 21.79 -3.40 10.06
CA VAL A 149 21.63 -2.57 8.87
C VAL A 149 21.59 -3.51 7.67
N VAL A 150 20.51 -3.41 6.89
CA VAL A 150 20.22 -4.26 5.72
C VAL A 150 20.15 -3.38 4.49
#